data_AF-A0ABD7NX26-F1
#
_entry.id   AF-A0ABD7NX26-F1
#
_cell.length_a   1.000
_cell.length_b   1.000
_cell.length_c   1.000
_cell.angle_alpha   90.00
_cell.angle_beta   90.00
_cell.angle_gamma   90.00
#
_symmetry.space_group_name_H-M   'P 1'
#
loop_
_entity.id
_entity.type
_entity.pdbx_description
1 polymer ?
#
loop_
_entity_poly.entity_id
_entity_poly.type
_entity_poly.pdbx_seq_one_letter_code
_entity_poly.pdbx_strand_id
1 'polypeptide(L)' 'MLWGARVAYDFGPQMADLNLAFGVKNIFDQDYFIRSYGDNNKGIYAGQPRTLYMQGSLKF' A
#
# COMPACT_ATOMS: atom_id res chain seq x y z
N MET A 1 1.37 -5.69 -15.23
CA MET A 1 1.73 -4.36 -14.69
C MET A 1 0.84 -4.09 -13.49
N LEU A 2 1.39 -3.57 -12.39
CA LEU A 2 0.63 -3.28 -11.16
C LEU A 2 0.24 -1.81 -11.14
N TRP A 3 -0.98 -1.52 -10.65
CA TRP A 3 -1.50 -0.17 -10.53
C TRP A 3 -1.92 0.12 -9.09
N GLY A 4 -1.71 1.35 -8.62
CA GLY A 4 -2.10 1.81 -7.30
C GLY A 4 -2.71 3.20 -7.34
N ALA A 5 -3.61 3.48 -6.40
CA ALA A 5 -4.28 4.77 -6.26
C ALA A 5 -4.33 5.14 -4.79
N ARG A 6 -4.31 6.44 -4.52
CA ARG A 6 -4.39 7.00 -3.18
C ARG A 6 -5.16 8.31 -3.25
N VAL A 7 -6.08 8.50 -2.32
CA VAL A 7 -6.74 9.78 -2.05
C VAL A 7 -6.29 10.27 -0.69
N ALA A 8 -6.03 11.57 -0.57
CA ALA A 8 -5.64 12.20 0.68
C ALA A 8 -6.40 13.52 0.84
N TYR A 9 -6.70 13.88 2.08
CA TYR A 9 -7.29 15.15 2.45
C TYR A 9 -6.48 15.79 3.57
N ASP A 10 -6.17 17.07 3.38
CA ASP A 10 -5.49 17.91 4.36
C ASP A 10 -6.54 18.80 5.04
N PHE A 11 -6.69 18.64 6.35
CA PHE A 11 -7.64 19.37 7.17
C PHE A 11 -7.14 20.77 7.55
N GLY A 12 -5.85 21.06 7.32
CA GLY A 12 -5.22 22.35 7.52
C GLY A 12 -4.82 22.66 8.96
N PRO A 13 -4.28 23.88 9.20
CA PRO A 13 -3.61 24.23 10.45
C PRO A 13 -4.51 24.24 11.68
N GLN A 14 -5.82 24.46 11.49
CA GLN A 14 -6.81 24.46 12.57
C GLN A 14 -6.97 23.08 13.23
N MET A 15 -6.55 22.02 12.54
CA MET A 15 -6.56 20.64 13.00
C MET A 15 -5.14 20.05 13.11
N ALA A 16 -4.15 20.87 13.49
CA ALA A 16 -2.75 20.44 13.62
C ALA A 16 -2.18 19.78 12.34
N ASP A 17 -2.52 20.36 11.19
CA ASP A 17 -2.21 19.85 9.84
C ASP A 17 -2.52 18.35 9.71
N LEU A 18 -3.66 17.93 10.27
CA LEU A 18 -4.15 16.56 10.14
C LEU A 18 -4.27 16.23 8.65
N ASN A 19 -3.61 15.16 8.24
CA ASN A 19 -3.74 14.62 6.89
C ASN A 19 -4.23 13.18 7.01
N LEU A 20 -5.34 12.87 6.35
CA LEU A 20 -5.85 11.51 6.24
C LEU A 20 -5.79 11.05 4.79
N ALA A 21 -5.34 9.82 4.59
CA ALA A 21 -5.31 9.21 3.28
C ALA A 21 -5.79 7.77 3.30
N PHE A 22 -6.41 7.37 2.20
CA PHE A 22 -6.81 6.01 1.92
C PHE A 22 -6.25 5.60 0.56
N GLY A 23 -5.74 4.39 0.46
CA GLY A 23 -5.15 3.91 -0.79
C GLY A 23 -5.34 2.43 -1.03
N VAL A 24 -5.18 2.07 -2.30
CA VAL A 24 -5.27 0.72 -2.81
C VAL A 24 -4.01 0.41 -3.60
N LYS A 25 -3.31 -0.66 -3.23
CA LYS A 25 -2.23 -1.26 -4.02
C LYS A 25 -2.80 -2.42 -4.82
N ASN A 26 -2.29 -2.63 -6.03
CA ASN A 26 -2.75 -3.65 -6.97
C ASN A 26 -4.27 -3.56 -7.23
N ILE A 27 -4.73 -2.42 -7.77
CA ILE A 27 -6.16 -2.12 -7.97
C ILE A 27 -6.85 -3.21 -8.79
N PHE A 28 -6.19 -3.78 -9.79
CA PHE A 28 -6.78 -4.80 -10.65
C PHE A 28 -6.62 -6.22 -10.13
N ASP A 29 -6.06 -6.40 -8.93
CA ASP A 29 -5.79 -7.71 -8.33
C ASP A 29 -5.04 -8.65 -9.29
N GLN A 30 -4.00 -8.12 -9.94
CA GLN A 30 -3.19 -8.88 -10.87
C GLN A 30 -2.37 -9.92 -10.09
N ASP A 31 -2.50 -11.19 -10.47
CA ASP A 31 -1.68 -12.26 -9.93
C ASP A 31 -0.24 -12.17 -10.45
N TYR A 32 0.72 -12.32 -9.53
CA TYR A 32 2.15 -12.44 -9.80
C TYR A 32 2.83 -13.12 -8.62
N PHE A 33 4.09 -13.55 -8.80
CA PHE A 33 4.87 -14.21 -7.74
C PHE A 33 6.37 -13.96 -7.91
N ILE A 34 7.12 -14.17 -6.83
CA ILE A 34 8.59 -14.26 -6.85
C ILE A 34 9.01 -15.69 -6.45
N ARG A 35 10.28 -16.03 -6.67
CA ARG A 35 10.84 -17.34 -6.30
C ARG A 35 12.11 -17.16 -5.49
N SER A 36 12.28 -17.97 -4.43
CA SER A 36 13.61 -18.23 -3.88
C SER A 36 14.11 -19.58 -4.42
N TYR A 37 15.35 -19.61 -4.91
CA TYR A 37 15.95 -20.77 -5.58
C TYR A 37 16.99 -21.48 -4.71
N GLY A 38 17.89 -20.72 -4.06
CA GLY A 38 19.08 -21.26 -3.38
C GLY A 38 18.95 -21.42 -1.87
N ASP A 39 17.87 -20.91 -1.28
CA ASP A 39 17.72 -20.88 0.18
C ASP A 39 16.97 -22.10 0.72
N ASN A 40 17.13 -22.36 2.02
CA ASN A 40 16.39 -23.44 2.70
C ASN A 40 14.87 -23.24 2.63
N ASN A 41 14.41 -22.00 2.54
CA ASN A 41 13.00 -21.64 2.36
C ASN A 41 12.60 -21.50 0.87
N LYS A 42 13.33 -22.10 -0.07
CA LYS A 42 13.00 -22.09 -1.51
C LYS A 42 11.52 -22.36 -1.79
N GLY A 43 11.00 -21.70 -2.80
CA GLY A 43 9.59 -21.82 -3.17
C GLY A 43 9.08 -20.65 -3.99
N ILE A 44 7.80 -20.73 -4.35
CA ILE A 44 7.05 -19.64 -4.98
C ILE A 44 6.39 -18.83 -3.88
N TYR A 45 6.55 -17.51 -3.93
CA TYR A 45 5.93 -16.58 -3.01
C TYR A 45 4.96 -15.71 -3.77
N ALA A 46 3.70 -15.77 -3.38
CA ALA A 46 2.67 -14.91 -3.94
C ALA A 46 3.09 -13.44 -3.81
N GLY A 47 2.94 -12.71 -4.91
CA GLY A 47 3.00 -11.26 -4.92
C GLY A 47 1.87 -10.68 -4.07
N GLN A 48 1.99 -9.40 -3.73
CA GLN A 48 0.98 -8.75 -2.91
C GLN A 48 -0.36 -8.66 -3.68
N PRO A 49 -1.44 -9.29 -3.16
CA PRO A 49 -2.76 -9.16 -3.77
C PRO A 49 -3.28 -7.73 -3.55
N ARG A 50 -4.48 -7.43 -4.07
CA ARG A 50 -5.13 -6.14 -3.81
C ARG A 50 -5.14 -5.85 -2.32
N THR A 51 -4.53 -4.72 -1.94
CA THR A 51 -4.36 -4.35 -0.53
C THR A 51 -4.85 -2.94 -0.29
N LEU A 52 -5.73 -2.81 0.71
CA LEU A 52 -6.26 -1.54 1.19
C LEU A 52 -5.38 -1.04 2.36
N TYR A 53 -5.14 0.26 2.42
CA TYR A 53 -4.42 0.87 3.53
C TYR A 53 -4.95 2.26 3.86
N MET A 54 -4.78 2.67 5.11
CA MET A 54 -5.13 3.99 5.61
C MET A 54 -3.89 4.63 6.25
N GLN A 55 -3.73 5.94 6.08
CA GLN A 55 -2.65 6.72 6.67
C GLN A 55 -3.24 7.96 7.35
N GLY A 56 -2.67 8.31 8.50
CA GLY A 56 -2.97 9.55 9.20
C GLY A 56 -1.70 10.15 9.76
N SER A 57 -1.56 11.47 9.69
CA SER A 57 -0.44 12.20 10.29
C SER A 57 -0.90 13.50 10.92
N LEU A 58 -0.23 13.91 11.99
CA LEU A 58 -0.39 15.19 12.68
C LEU A 58 0.95 15.92 12.72
N LYS A 59 0.94 17.25 12.72
CA LYS A 59 2.12 18.10 12.89
C LYS A 59 1.85 19.10 14.01
N PHE A 60 2.79 19.20 14.95
CA PHE A 60 2.70 20.06 16.14
C PHE A 60 3.85 21.08 16.13
#